data_AF-A0A358SUP7-F1
#
_entry.id   AF-A0A358SUP7-F1
#
_cell.length_a   1.000
_cell.length_b   1.000
_cell.length_c   1.000
_cell.angle_alpha   90.00
_cell.angle_beta   90.00
_cell.angle_gamma   90.00
#
_symmetry.space_group_name_H-M   'P 1'
#
loop_
_entity.id
_entity.type
_entity.pdbx_description
1 polymer ?
#
loop_
_entity_poly.entity_id
_entity_poly.type
_entity_poly.pdbx_seq_one_letter_code
_entity_poly.pdbx_strand_id
1 'polypeptide(L)' 'DGTPWRANANIPATELRRCYQPTAEALAPISRAVDLGEISPRAAHQVIRMAWTLADLAAVPRPGQPEIGYALALWLGLGQ' A
#
# COMPACT_ATOMS: atom_id res chain seq x y z
N ASP A 1 -5.32 -21.53 11.42
CA ASP A 1 -6.26 -20.57 12.05
C ASP A 1 -5.87 -19.15 11.68
N GLY A 2 -6.60 -18.60 10.72
CA GLY A 2 -6.31 -17.29 10.12
C GLY A 2 -7.37 -16.26 10.47
N THR A 3 -7.02 -15.00 10.27
CA THR A 3 -7.93 -13.84 10.42
C THR A 3 -9.22 -14.01 9.61
N PRO A 4 -10.35 -13.39 9.98
CA PRO A 4 -11.62 -13.54 9.26
C PRO A 4 -11.65 -12.82 7.90
N TRP A 5 -10.59 -12.07 7.54
CA TRP A 5 -10.53 -11.26 6.34
C TRP A 5 -10.44 -12.13 5.08
N ARG A 6 -11.11 -11.70 4.01
CA ARG A 6 -11.16 -12.39 2.72
C ARG A 6 -10.50 -11.61 1.59
N ALA A 7 -10.24 -10.32 1.81
CA ALA A 7 -9.52 -9.44 0.90
C ALA A 7 -8.65 -8.43 1.67
N ASN A 8 -7.62 -7.89 1.02
CA ASN A 8 -6.73 -6.87 1.59
C ASN A 8 -7.47 -5.62 2.06
N ALA A 9 -8.60 -5.29 1.43
CA ALA A 9 -9.48 -4.19 1.85
C ALA A 9 -10.14 -4.42 3.22
N ASN A 10 -10.28 -5.67 3.68
CA ASN A 10 -10.91 -6.00 4.96
C ASN A 10 -9.95 -5.92 6.16
N ILE A 11 -8.64 -5.87 5.92
CA ILE A 11 -7.63 -5.82 6.99
C ILE A 11 -7.77 -4.48 7.74
N PRO A 12 -7.89 -4.40 9.07
CA PRO A 12 -7.95 -3.13 9.79
C PRO A 12 -6.67 -2.28 9.58
N ALA A 13 -6.80 -0.96 9.61
CA ALA A 13 -5.64 -0.06 9.45
C ALA A 13 -4.60 -0.25 10.57
N THR A 14 -5.03 -0.63 11.77
CA THR A 14 -4.16 -0.98 12.89
C THR A 14 -3.31 -2.22 12.59
N GLU A 15 -3.90 -3.22 11.95
CA GLU A 15 -3.25 -4.48 11.58
C GLU A 15 -2.28 -4.28 10.41
N LEU A 16 -2.65 -3.45 9.42
CA LEU A 16 -1.72 -3.02 8.38
C LEU A 16 -0.47 -2.36 8.94
N ARG A 17 -0.61 -1.56 10.01
CA ARG A 17 0.52 -0.89 10.66
C ARG A 17 1.37 -1.80 11.54
N ARG A 18 0.79 -2.85 12.13
CA ARG A 18 1.49 -3.72 13.08
C ARG A 18 2.13 -4.93 12.41
N CYS A 19 1.41 -5.55 11.49
CA CYS A 19 1.73 -6.89 10.99
C CYS A 19 2.11 -6.88 9.50
N TYR A 20 1.59 -5.91 8.73
CA TYR A 20 1.71 -5.87 7.27
C TYR A 20 2.30 -4.56 6.76
N GLN A 21 3.23 -3.95 7.51
CA GLN A 21 3.93 -2.77 7.00
C GLN A 21 4.88 -3.17 5.87
N PRO A 22 4.84 -2.47 4.72
CA PRO A 22 5.92 -2.49 3.75
C PRO A 22 7.23 -2.04 4.40
N THR A 23 8.36 -2.27 3.74
CA THR A 23 9.65 -1.77 4.23
C THR A 23 9.65 -0.24 4.27
N ALA A 24 10.47 0.35 5.15
CA ALA A 24 10.59 1.81 5.23
C ALA A 24 11.02 2.42 3.87
N GLU A 25 11.91 1.74 3.14
CA GLU A 25 12.33 2.12 1.80
C GLU A 25 11.17 2.12 0.79
N ALA A 26 10.30 1.10 0.86
CA ALA A 26 9.13 1.01 0.00
C ALA A 26 8.09 2.11 0.32
N LEU A 27 8.02 2.57 1.57
CA LEU A 27 7.09 3.62 2.00
C LEU A 27 7.56 5.04 1.65
N ALA A 28 8.85 5.25 1.37
CA ALA A 28 9.41 6.58 1.12
C ALA A 28 8.66 7.40 0.04
N PRO A 29 8.22 6.82 -1.10
CA PRO A 29 7.43 7.56 -2.10
C PRO A 29 6.06 8.01 -1.56
N ILE A 30 5.39 7.18 -0.76
CA ILE A 30 4.09 7.51 -0.15
C ILE A 30 4.25 8.63 0.86
N SER A 31 5.26 8.54 1.74
CA SER A 31 5.57 9.60 2.71
C SER A 31 5.80 10.94 2.01
N ARG A 32 6.61 10.94 0.95
CA ARG A 32 6.88 12.14 0.15
C ARG A 32 5.59 12.72 -0.48
N ALA A 33 4.73 11.88 -1.06
CA ALA A 33 3.48 12.35 -1.67
C ALA A 33 2.51 12.94 -0.62
N VAL A 34 2.51 12.43 0.61
CA VAL A 34 1.77 13.03 1.73
C VAL A 34 2.36 14.37 2.14
N ASP A 35 3.69 14.44 2.30
CA ASP A 35 4.40 15.66 2.72
C ASP A 35 4.24 16.79 1.70
N LEU A 36 4.16 16.46 0.40
CA LEU A 36 3.90 17.40 -0.68
C LEU A 36 2.41 17.75 -0.86
N GLY A 37 1.51 17.09 -0.14
CA GLY A 37 0.07 17.30 -0.25
C GLY A 37 -0.56 16.73 -1.54
N GLU A 38 0.17 15.91 -2.29
CA GLU A 38 -0.33 15.23 -3.50
C GLU A 38 -1.41 14.19 -3.14
N ILE A 39 -1.27 13.54 -1.98
CA ILE A 39 -2.27 12.65 -1.42
C ILE A 39 -2.50 12.94 0.07
N SER A 40 -3.71 12.64 0.55
CA SER A 40 -3.99 12.71 2.00
C SER A 40 -3.38 11.52 2.75
N PRO A 41 -3.16 11.62 4.08
CA PRO A 41 -2.79 10.46 4.91
C PRO A 41 -3.79 9.29 4.81
N ARG A 42 -5.08 9.60 4.60
CA ARG A 42 -6.12 8.58 4.36
C ARG A 42 -5.92 7.88 3.02
N ALA A 43 -5.56 8.63 1.98
CA ALA A 43 -5.24 8.07 0.67
C ALA A 43 -3.99 7.18 0.72
N ALA A 44 -2.96 7.57 1.48
CA ALA A 44 -1.78 6.73 1.71
C ALA A 44 -2.14 5.33 2.25
N HIS A 45 -3.09 5.25 3.18
CA HIS A 45 -3.59 3.95 3.66
C HIS A 45 -4.24 3.10 2.56
N GLN A 46 -4.92 3.71 1.59
CA GLN A 46 -5.51 2.99 0.46
C GLN A 46 -4.44 2.55 -0.54
N VAL A 47 -3.45 3.41 -0.82
CA VAL A 47 -2.30 3.06 -1.66
C VAL A 47 -1.56 1.84 -1.10
N ILE A 48 -1.30 1.78 0.21
CA ILE A 48 -0.66 0.63 0.85
C ILE A 48 -1.48 -0.66 0.66
N ARG A 49 -2.81 -0.60 0.78
CA ARG A 49 -3.67 -1.77 0.53
C ARG A 49 -3.59 -2.24 -0.92
N MET A 50 -3.58 -1.30 -1.86
CA MET A 50 -3.47 -1.61 -3.27
C MET A 50 -2.10 -2.23 -3.60
N ALA A 51 -1.03 -1.73 -2.99
CA ALA A 51 0.29 -2.33 -3.11
C ALA A 51 0.33 -3.78 -2.59
N TRP A 52 -0.39 -4.10 -1.49
CA TRP A 52 -0.55 -5.48 -1.05
C TRP A 52 -1.30 -6.36 -2.07
N THR A 53 -2.37 -5.84 -2.69
CA THR A 53 -3.04 -6.55 -3.78
C THR A 53 -2.11 -6.80 -4.96
N LEU A 54 -1.29 -5.82 -5.34
CA LEU A 54 -0.29 -5.98 -6.39
C LEU A 54 0.78 -7.01 -6.01
N ALA A 55 1.21 -7.01 -4.76
CA ALA A 55 2.17 -7.99 -4.26
C ALA A 55 1.62 -9.42 -4.32
N ASP A 56 0.36 -9.62 -3.91
CA ASP A 56 -0.33 -10.90 -4.00
C ASP A 56 -0.45 -11.38 -5.44
N LEU A 57 -0.81 -10.48 -6.37
CA LEU A 57 -0.89 -10.79 -7.80
C LEU A 57 0.46 -11.13 -8.42
N ALA A 58 1.53 -10.48 -7.96
CA ALA A 58 2.90 -10.74 -8.39
C ALA A 58 3.54 -11.95 -7.68
N ALA A 59 2.83 -12.60 -6.75
CA ALA A 59 3.34 -13.66 -5.89
C ALA A 59 4.62 -13.26 -5.11
N VAL A 60 4.72 -11.99 -4.71
CA VAL A 60 5.83 -11.50 -3.87
C VAL A 60 5.37 -11.39 -2.41
N PRO A 61 6.22 -11.73 -1.43
CA PRO A 61 5.79 -11.89 -0.04
C PRO A 61 5.48 -10.57 0.68
N ARG A 62 5.93 -9.44 0.14
CA ARG A 62 5.71 -8.10 0.69
C ARG A 62 5.87 -7.07 -0.43
N PRO A 63 5.02 -6.03 -0.52
CA PRO A 63 5.21 -4.95 -1.48
C PRO A 63 6.53 -4.23 -1.26
N GLY A 64 7.31 -4.10 -2.34
CA GLY A 64 8.51 -3.28 -2.42
C GLY A 64 8.24 -1.94 -3.10
N GLN A 65 9.31 -1.27 -3.53
CA GLN A 65 9.20 -0.03 -4.31
C GLN A 65 8.38 -0.19 -5.60
N PRO A 66 8.49 -1.30 -6.38
CA PRO A 66 7.70 -1.46 -7.62
C PRO A 66 6.19 -1.45 -7.37
N GLU A 67 5.70 -2.24 -6.41
CA GLU A 67 4.27 -2.35 -6.11
C GLU A 67 3.73 -1.06 -5.50
N ILE A 68 4.52 -0.40 -4.64
CA ILE A 68 4.14 0.90 -4.06
C ILE A 68 4.10 1.99 -5.12
N GLY A 69 5.14 2.08 -5.97
CA GLY A 69 5.20 3.07 -7.03
C GLY A 69 4.04 2.92 -8.01
N TYR A 70 3.74 1.68 -8.41
CA TYR A 70 2.62 1.41 -9.30
C TYR A 70 1.27 1.72 -8.63
N ALA A 71 1.10 1.34 -7.36
CA ALA A 71 -0.11 1.69 -6.61
C ALA A 71 -0.30 3.21 -6.49
N LEU A 72 0.77 3.96 -6.24
CA LEU A 72 0.72 5.41 -6.14
C LEU A 72 0.40 6.04 -7.50
N ALA A 73 0.99 5.55 -8.58
CA ALA A 73 0.70 6.01 -9.94
C ALA A 73 -0.77 5.79 -10.32
N LEU A 74 -1.33 4.61 -10.02
CA LEU A 74 -2.76 4.33 -10.23
C LEU A 74 -3.65 5.28 -9.41
N TRP A 75 -3.27 5.58 -8.17
CA TRP A 75 -4.02 6.49 -7.30
C TRP A 75 -4.03 7.94 -7.81
N LEU A 76 -2.89 8.41 -8.30
CA LEU A 76 -2.74 9.77 -8.86
C LEU A 76 -3.32 9.91 -10.28
N GLY A 77 -3.81 8.81 -10.87
CA GLY A 77 -4.27 8.79 -12.27
C GLY A 77 -3.14 8.88 -13.29
N LEU A 78 -1.91 8.55 -12.90
CA LEU A 78 -0.72 8.54 -13.76
C LEU A 78 -0.45 7.16 -14.38
N GLY A 79 -1.16 6.11 -13.94
CA GLY A 79 -1.11 4.78 -14.55
C GLY A 79 -2.02 4.71 -15.78
N GLN A 80 -1.49 5.02 -16.95
CA GLN A 80 -2.06 4.72 -18.27
C GLN A 80 -1.01 4.00 -19.11
#